data_AF-A0A4U3ADA7-F1
#
_entry.id   AF-A0A4U3ADA7-F1
#
_cell.length_a   1.000
_cell.length_b   1.000
_cell.length_c   1.000
_cell.angle_alpha   90.00
_cell.angle_beta   90.00
_cell.angle_gamma   90.00
#
_symmetry.space_group_name_H-M   'P 1'
#
loop_
_entity.id
_entity.type
_entity.pdbx_description
1 polymer ?
#
loop_
_entity_poly.entity_id
_entity_poly.type
_entity_poly.pdbx_seq_one_letter_code
_entity_poly.pdbx_strand_id
1 'polypeptide(L)' 'MLTCNGSKTFQAFIKAVTDLIDSNLSEEQMVCAIEKLLGKLLEKKRWLPLEKQKVNSTQYARHLLYEDPFKRFEVLALVW' A
#
# COMPACT_ATOMS: atom_id res chain seq x y z
N MET A 1 7.93 14.78 -10.11
CA MET A 1 8.13 13.46 -9.46
C MET A 1 6.80 13.09 -8.84
N LEU A 2 6.14 12.04 -9.32
CA LEU A 2 4.87 11.57 -8.75
C LEU A 2 5.20 10.84 -7.44
N THR A 3 4.92 11.45 -6.30
CA THR A 3 4.87 10.71 -5.03
C THR A 3 3.73 9.67 -5.13
N CYS A 4 3.75 8.61 -4.33
CA CYS A 4 2.61 7.68 -4.26
C CYS A 4 1.29 8.43 -3.94
N ASN A 5 1.40 9.55 -3.21
CA ASN A 5 0.33 10.51 -2.96
C ASN A 5 -0.22 11.22 -4.20
N GLY A 6 0.39 11.11 -5.38
CA GLY A 6 -0.19 11.60 -6.64
C GLY A 6 -1.13 10.60 -7.33
N SER A 7 -1.15 9.34 -6.88
CA SER A 7 -1.97 8.28 -7.47
C SER A 7 -3.34 8.20 -6.81
N LYS A 8 -4.41 8.48 -7.58
CA LYS A 8 -5.79 8.36 -7.11
C LYS A 8 -6.15 6.95 -6.66
N THR A 9 -5.62 5.92 -7.33
CA THR A 9 -5.91 4.52 -6.97
C THR A 9 -5.20 4.11 -5.68
N PHE A 10 -3.98 4.62 -5.45
CA PHE A 10 -3.27 4.38 -4.19
C PHE A 10 -3.94 5.12 -3.02
N GLN A 11 -4.34 6.37 -3.20
CA GLN A 11 -5.11 7.11 -2.20
C GLN A 11 -6.44 6.42 -1.86
N ALA A 12 -7.15 5.90 -2.87
CA ALA A 12 -8.38 5.15 -2.65
C ALA A 12 -8.15 3.86 -1.86
N PHE A 13 -7.03 3.15 -2.12
CA PHE A 13 -6.61 2.00 -1.32
C PHE A 13 -6.35 2.38 0.13
N ILE A 14 -5.55 3.43 0.39
CA ILE A 14 -5.24 3.90 1.76
C ILE A 14 -6.53 4.27 2.51
N LYS A 15 -7.44 5.00 1.86
CA LYS A 15 -8.72 5.35 2.47
C LYS A 15 -9.53 4.10 2.83
N ALA A 16 -9.65 3.15 1.90
CA ALA A 16 -10.43 1.94 2.13
C ALA A 16 -9.84 1.07 3.27
N VAL A 17 -8.50 0.96 3.35
CA VAL A 17 -7.84 0.26 4.47
C VAL A 17 -8.08 0.99 5.80
N THR A 18 -8.01 2.33 5.80
CA THR A 18 -8.32 3.15 6.99
C THR A 18 -9.74 2.91 7.47
N ASP A 19 -10.72 2.96 6.56
CA ASP A 19 -12.13 2.71 6.89
C ASP A 19 -12.35 1.29 7.47
N LEU A 20 -11.60 0.28 6.99
CA LEU A 20 -11.66 -1.09 7.53
C LEU A 20 -11.06 -1.19 8.94
N ILE A 21 -9.97 -0.48 9.21
CA ILE A 21 -9.35 -0.45 10.54
C ILE A 21 -10.26 0.29 11.54
N ASP A 22 -10.97 1.32 11.10
CA ASP A 22 -11.96 2.03 11.92
C ASP A 22 -13.26 1.23 12.14
N SER A 23 -13.43 0.11 11.42
CA SER A 23 -14.58 -0.77 11.54
C SER A 23 -14.41 -1.80 12.66
N ASN A 24 -15.51 -2.27 13.24
CA ASN A 24 -15.52 -3.31 14.28
C ASN A 24 -15.44 -4.74 13.69
N LEU A 25 -14.48 -4.96 12.78
CA LEU A 25 -14.22 -6.28 12.18
C LEU A 25 -13.28 -7.10 13.05
N SER A 26 -13.38 -8.43 12.98
CA SER A 26 -12.31 -9.28 13.49
C SER A 26 -11.04 -9.14 12.63
N GLU A 27 -9.89 -9.49 13.19
CA GLU A 27 -8.61 -9.46 12.46
C GLU A 27 -8.67 -10.30 11.18
N GLU A 28 -9.22 -11.52 11.25
CA GLU A 28 -9.38 -12.40 10.09
C GLU A 28 -10.23 -11.75 8.98
N GLN A 29 -11.36 -11.14 9.34
CA GLN A 29 -12.22 -10.42 8.39
C GLN A 29 -11.48 -9.23 7.77
N MET A 30 -10.71 -8.50 8.58
CA MET A 30 -9.93 -7.35 8.15
C MET A 30 -8.83 -7.76 7.16
N VAL A 31 -8.07 -8.81 7.46
CA VAL A 31 -7.03 -9.35 6.56
C VAL A 31 -7.64 -9.76 5.23
N CYS A 32 -8.71 -10.55 5.22
CA CYS A 32 -9.39 -10.97 3.99
C CYS A 32 -9.93 -9.78 3.17
N ALA A 33 -10.38 -8.71 3.83
CA ALA A 33 -10.85 -7.51 3.15
C ALA A 33 -9.68 -6.70 2.54
N ILE A 34 -8.58 -6.54 3.28
CA ILE A 34 -7.36 -5.85 2.82
C ILE A 34 -6.74 -6.59 1.63
N GLU A 35 -6.66 -7.92 1.66
CA GLU A 35 -6.15 -8.72 0.53
C GLU A 35 -6.92 -8.45 -0.77
N LYS A 36 -8.25 -8.36 -0.70
CA LYS A 36 -9.08 -8.04 -1.86
C LYS A 36 -8.82 -6.62 -2.38
N LEU A 37 -8.63 -5.66 -1.49
CA LEU A 37 -8.29 -4.28 -1.87
C LEU A 37 -6.89 -4.21 -2.51
N LEU A 38 -5.93 -4.94 -1.95
CA LEU A 38 -4.56 -5.02 -2.47
C LEU A 38 -4.54 -5.67 -3.86
N GLY A 39 -5.29 -6.76 -4.05
CA GLY A 39 -5.45 -7.40 -5.37
C GLY A 39 -5.92 -6.41 -6.43
N LYS A 40 -6.98 -5.64 -6.14
CA LYS A 40 -7.49 -4.59 -7.03
C LYS A 40 -6.46 -3.49 -7.32
N LEU A 41 -5.69 -3.08 -6.31
CA LEU A 41 -4.62 -2.08 -6.49
C LEU A 41 -3.54 -2.62 -7.46
N LEU A 42 -3.17 -3.89 -7.32
CA LEU A 42 -2.11 -4.53 -8.10
C LEU A 42 -2.51 -4.82 -9.56
N GLU A 43 -3.80 -4.91 -9.89
CA GLU A 43 -4.27 -5.09 -11.28
C GLU A 43 -3.78 -4.00 -12.24
N LYS A 44 -3.59 -2.76 -11.74
CA LYS A 44 -3.17 -1.61 -12.56
C LYS A 44 -1.76 -1.16 -12.18
N LYS A 45 -0.72 -1.54 -12.92
CA LYS A 45 0.69 -1.22 -12.58
C LYS A 45 1.09 0.28 -12.58
N ARG A 46 0.19 1.21 -12.92
CA ARG A 46 0.51 2.64 -13.11
C ARG A 46 0.54 3.48 -11.82
N TRP A 47 0.26 2.89 -10.66
CA TRP A 47 0.18 3.64 -9.40
C TRP A 47 1.52 3.77 -8.66
N LEU A 48 2.47 2.87 -8.91
CA LEU A 48 3.75 2.82 -8.20
C LEU A 48 4.82 3.61 -9.00
N PRO A 49 5.44 4.66 -8.42
CA PRO A 49 6.48 5.43 -9.11
C PRO A 49 7.69 4.60 -9.50
N LEU A 50 8.33 4.90 -10.63
CA LEU A 50 9.49 4.15 -11.13
C LEU A 50 10.66 4.16 -10.13
N GLU A 51 10.87 5.23 -9.37
CA GLU A 51 11.90 5.25 -8.33
C GLU A 51 11.68 4.18 -7.24
N LYS A 52 10.42 3.84 -6.95
CA LYS A 52 10.04 2.83 -5.94
C LYS A 52 10.00 1.40 -6.50
N GLN A 53 10.32 1.23 -7.79
CA GLN A 53 10.44 -0.05 -8.47
C GLN A 53 11.90 -0.49 -8.63
N LYS A 54 12.87 0.33 -8.18
CA LYS A 54 14.29 0.02 -8.34
C LYS A 54 14.77 -0.92 -7.24
N VAL A 55 15.47 -1.97 -7.67
CA VAL A 55 16.27 -2.86 -6.81
C VAL A 55 17.45 -2.11 -6.20
N ASN A 56 17.96 -2.61 -5.08
CA ASN A 56 19.26 -2.22 -4.56
C ASN A 56 20.30 -3.23 -5.05
N SER A 57 21.54 -2.78 -5.31
CA SER A 57 22.61 -3.59 -5.89
C SER A 57 23.06 -4.77 -5.02
N THR A 58 22.75 -4.79 -3.72
CA THR A 58 23.28 -5.77 -2.76
C THR A 58 22.23 -6.52 -1.94
N GLN A 59 20.97 -6.08 -1.94
CA GLN A 59 19.87 -6.67 -1.17
C GLN A 59 18.51 -6.24 -1.76
N TYR A 60 17.42 -6.89 -1.35
CA TYR A 60 16.08 -6.42 -1.70
C TYR A 60 15.85 -4.99 -1.19
N ALA A 61 15.18 -4.16 -1.99
CA ALA A 61 14.88 -2.79 -1.59
C ALA A 61 13.55 -2.72 -0.82
N ARG A 62 13.51 -1.88 0.21
CA ARG A 62 12.31 -1.59 1.02
C ARG A 62 11.95 -0.12 0.86
N HIS A 63 10.85 0.17 0.17
CA HIS A 63 10.40 1.53 -0.05
C HIS A 63 9.14 1.81 0.75
N LEU A 64 9.22 2.71 1.74
CA LEU A 64 8.05 3.22 2.44
C LEU A 64 7.19 4.05 1.47
N LEU A 65 5.92 3.65 1.32
CA LEU A 65 4.94 4.32 0.46
C LEU A 65 3.94 5.14 1.26
N TYR A 66 3.58 4.65 2.45
CA TYR A 66 2.64 5.28 3.36
C TYR A 66 2.86 4.78 4.79
N GLU A 67 2.71 5.69 5.76
CA GLU A 67 2.62 5.42 7.19
C GLU A 67 1.32 6.05 7.70
N ASP A 68 0.50 5.27 8.41
CA ASP A 68 -0.74 5.77 9.02
C ASP A 68 -0.43 6.78 10.13
N PRO A 69 -1.12 7.94 10.20
CA PRO A 69 -0.87 8.96 11.22
C PRO A 69 -1.00 8.47 12.67
N PHE A 70 -1.79 7.42 12.91
CA PHE A 70 -1.97 6.79 14.22
C PHE A 70 -1.09 5.54 14.40
N LYS A 71 -0.16 5.28 13.47
CA LYS A 71 0.76 4.13 13.47
C LYS A 71 0.06 2.77 13.50
N ARG A 72 -1.12 2.67 12.88
CA ARG A 72 -1.90 1.41 12.83
C ARG A 72 -1.44 0.47 11.73
N PHE A 73 -0.91 1.01 10.63
CA PHE A 73 -0.36 0.23 9.52
C PHE A 73 0.63 1.04 8.68
N GLU A 74 1.43 0.31 7.90
CA GLU A 74 2.36 0.86 6.90
C GLU A 74 2.18 0.13 5.57
N VAL A 75 2.50 0.80 4.47
CA VAL A 75 2.55 0.19 3.14
C VAL A 75 3.95 0.30 2.59
N LEU A 76 4.55 -0.84 2.27
CA LEU A 76 5.89 -0.97 1.72
C LEU A 76 5.85 -1.56 0.30
N ALA A 77 6.68 -1.03 -0.61
CA ALA A 77 7.07 -1.76 -1.81
C ALA A 77 8.37 -2.52 -1.54
N LEU A 78 8.32 -3.84 -1.67
CA LEU A 78 9.48 -4.72 -1.63
C LEU A 78 9.89 -5.04 -3.07
N VAL A 79 11.14 -4.74 -3.42
CA VAL A 79 11.68 -5.00 -4.77
C VAL A 79 12.85 -5.95 -4.66
N TRP A 80 12.73 -7.08 -5.35
CA TRP A 80 13.74 -8.12 -5.45
C TRP A 80 14.58 -7.93 -6.71
#